data_AF-A0A950MVX4-F1
#
_entry.id   AF-A0A950MVX4-F1
#
_cell.length_a   1.000
_cell.length_b   1.000
_cell.length_c   1.000
_cell.angle_alpha   90.00
_cell.angle_beta   90.00
_cell.angle_gamma   90.00
#
_symmetry.space_group_name_H-M   'P 1'
#
loop_
_entity.id
_entity.type
_entity.pdbx_description
1 polymer ?
#
loop_
_entity_poly.entity_id
_entity_poly.type
_entity_poly.pdbx_seq_one_letter_code
_entity_poly.pdbx_strand_id
1 'polypeptide(L)'
;MATTAIAKPMERFWVPGDWNGLFGFGTNVLVNVLVLTGLLRFVLKMPDALVSGRILPALGLMLFLSTVYYAWLAYRLAQKTGRTDVCALPSGTSVPHMFVVTFVVMLPILLRTNDPVQAWEAGLTWVFVQSFVLMAGGFIAPIIRKITPRAALLGSLAGISITFISMRPGLLVFETPLIGLVCFAIILANWFGGVRYFQDVPGGLIAIAAGTIIAWGSNIFGLGYGGLSV
;
A
#
# COMPACT_ATOMS: atom_id res chain seq x y z
N MET A 1 -14.79 46.26 26.81
CA MET A 1 -14.84 44.78 26.78
C MET A 1 -14.45 44.35 25.38
N ALA A 2 -13.16 44.23 25.10
CA ALA A 2 -12.66 43.83 23.78
C ALA A 2 -12.57 42.30 23.78
N THR A 3 -13.46 41.65 23.04
CA THR A 3 -13.36 40.23 22.71
C THR A 3 -12.11 40.05 21.84
N THR A 4 -11.01 39.68 22.47
CA THR A 4 -9.84 39.13 21.79
C THR A 4 -10.29 37.92 20.99
N ALA A 5 -10.44 38.08 19.68
CA ALA A 5 -10.55 36.98 18.76
C ALA A 5 -9.29 36.12 18.91
N ILE A 6 -9.43 34.99 19.58
CA ILE A 6 -8.37 33.99 19.71
C ILE A 6 -8.01 33.59 18.28
N ALA A 7 -6.81 33.95 17.84
CA ALA A 7 -6.28 33.54 16.55
C ALA A 7 -6.38 32.00 16.46
N LYS A 8 -7.22 31.52 15.54
CA LYS A 8 -7.44 30.10 15.29
C LYS A 8 -6.06 29.49 14.99
N PRO A 9 -5.57 28.51 15.77
CA PRO A 9 -4.21 28.03 15.59
C PRO A 9 -4.07 27.48 14.18
N MET A 10 -3.15 28.09 13.44
CA MET A 10 -2.81 27.75 12.07
C MET A 10 -2.46 26.27 12.00
N GLU A 11 -3.10 25.59 11.05
CA GLU A 11 -3.03 24.15 10.78
C GLU A 11 -1.58 23.67 10.79
N ARG A 12 -1.23 22.76 11.72
CA ARG A 12 0.05 22.04 11.64
C ARG A 12 -0.04 21.12 10.42
N PHE A 13 0.60 21.52 9.32
CA PHE A 13 0.70 20.72 8.10
C PHE A 13 1.45 19.40 8.29
N TRP A 14 2.20 19.27 9.39
CA TRP A 14 2.98 18.09 9.72
C TRP A 14 2.93 17.83 11.22
N VAL A 15 2.64 16.58 11.59
CA VAL A 15 2.61 16.07 12.95
C VAL A 15 3.62 14.93 13.06
N PRO A 16 4.29 14.71 14.22
CA PRO A 16 5.24 13.61 14.37
C PRO A 16 4.70 12.22 13.96
N GLY A 17 3.38 12.00 14.08
CA GLY A 17 2.72 10.78 13.63
C GLY A 17 2.72 10.56 12.10
N ASP A 18 2.92 11.61 11.31
CA ASP A 18 2.98 11.50 9.84
C ASP A 18 4.22 10.73 9.38
N TRP A 19 5.28 10.69 10.20
CA TRP A 19 6.43 9.82 9.97
C TRP A 19 6.06 8.34 10.04
N ASN A 20 5.21 7.95 11.00
CA ASN A 20 4.69 6.58 11.06
C ASN A 20 3.82 6.27 9.84
N GLY A 21 2.99 7.22 9.41
CA GLY A 21 2.19 7.11 8.20
C GLY A 21 3.05 6.94 6.95
N LEU A 22 4.09 7.76 6.79
CA LEU A 22 5.00 7.72 5.65
C LEU A 22 5.75 6.38 5.57
N PHE A 23 6.38 5.94 6.67
CA PHE A 23 7.13 4.69 6.65
C PHE A 23 6.24 3.46 6.62
N GLY A 24 5.11 3.46 7.33
CA GLY A 24 4.17 2.33 7.30
C GLY A 24 3.47 2.20 5.95
N PHE A 25 2.83 3.27 5.48
CA PHE A 25 2.08 3.23 4.22
C PHE A 25 3.02 3.26 3.00
N GLY A 26 4.09 4.04 3.04
CA GLY A 26 5.06 4.12 1.95
C GLY A 26 5.73 2.77 1.68
N THR A 27 6.15 2.05 2.73
CA THR A 27 6.72 0.70 2.55
C THR A 27 5.69 -0.29 2.00
N ASN A 28 4.44 -0.23 2.45
CA ASN A 28 3.36 -1.05 1.89
C ASN A 28 3.14 -0.76 0.39
N VAL A 29 3.07 0.51 -0.02
CA VAL A 29 2.93 0.88 -1.43
C VAL A 29 4.12 0.41 -2.24
N LEU A 30 5.35 0.58 -1.75
CA LEU A 30 6.56 0.09 -2.41
C LEU A 30 6.52 -1.42 -2.63
N VAL A 31 6.18 -2.20 -1.59
CA VAL A 31 6.04 -3.65 -1.71
C VAL A 31 4.98 -4.01 -2.75
N ASN A 32 3.85 -3.31 -2.78
CA ASN A 32 2.80 -3.56 -3.77
C ASN A 32 3.24 -3.26 -5.20
N VAL A 33 4.02 -2.18 -5.42
CA VAL A 33 4.63 -1.89 -6.72
C VAL A 33 5.62 -2.98 -7.14
N LEU A 34 6.40 -3.52 -6.21
CA LEU A 34 7.28 -4.66 -6.48
C LEU A 34 6.50 -5.93 -6.80
N VAL A 35 5.41 -6.21 -6.09
CA VAL A 35 4.51 -7.34 -6.39
C VAL A 35 3.95 -7.19 -7.81
N LEU A 36 3.40 -6.03 -8.13
CA LEU A 36 2.84 -5.74 -9.45
C LEU A 36 3.89 -5.91 -10.55
N THR A 37 5.09 -5.35 -10.35
CA THR A 37 6.20 -5.49 -11.29
C THR A 37 6.57 -6.96 -11.50
N GLY A 38 6.59 -7.76 -10.43
CA GLY A 38 6.80 -9.20 -10.49
C GLY A 38 5.70 -9.93 -11.27
N LEU A 39 4.44 -9.57 -11.06
CA LEU A 39 3.31 -10.15 -11.82
C LEU A 39 3.43 -9.83 -13.32
N LEU A 40 3.72 -8.58 -13.68
CA LEU A 40 3.86 -8.18 -15.09
C LEU A 40 5.04 -8.88 -15.79
N ARG A 41 6.19 -8.97 -15.10
CA ARG A 41 7.42 -9.56 -15.67
C ARG A 41 7.40 -11.08 -15.70
N PHE A 42 7.03 -11.72 -14.59
CA PHE A 42 7.18 -13.18 -14.45
C PHE A 42 5.91 -13.94 -14.86
N VAL A 43 4.72 -13.38 -14.62
CA VAL A 43 3.46 -14.04 -15.00
C VAL A 43 3.08 -13.70 -16.44
N LEU A 44 3.07 -12.41 -16.78
CA LEU A 44 2.67 -11.97 -18.12
C LEU A 44 3.81 -11.92 -19.15
N LYS A 45 5.05 -12.18 -18.72
CA LYS A 45 6.26 -12.16 -19.58
C LYS A 45 6.39 -10.89 -20.42
N MET A 46 5.99 -9.74 -19.85
CA MET A 46 6.08 -8.47 -20.58
C MET A 46 7.54 -8.01 -20.78
N PRO A 47 7.83 -7.32 -21.90
CA PRO A 47 9.13 -6.73 -22.14
C PRO A 47 9.52 -5.73 -21.04
N ASP A 48 10.76 -5.83 -20.55
CA ASP A 48 11.26 -4.96 -19.49
C ASP A 48 11.19 -3.48 -19.86
N ALA A 49 11.49 -3.14 -21.11
CA ALA A 49 11.43 -1.77 -21.62
C ALA A 49 10.03 -1.15 -21.47
N LEU A 50 8.97 -1.96 -21.55
CA LEU A 50 7.60 -1.48 -21.38
C LEU A 50 7.25 -1.32 -19.89
N VAL A 51 7.66 -2.28 -19.06
CA VAL A 51 7.40 -2.26 -17.61
C VAL A 51 8.16 -1.12 -16.92
N SER A 52 9.49 -1.05 -17.10
CA SER A 52 10.33 -0.02 -16.48
C SER A 52 10.29 1.33 -17.17
N GLY A 53 10.10 1.35 -18.51
CA GLY A 53 10.12 2.59 -19.28
C GLY A 53 8.79 3.33 -19.33
N ARG A 54 7.65 2.63 -19.19
CA ARG A 54 6.31 3.27 -19.29
C ARG A 54 5.43 3.02 -18.07
N ILE A 55 5.26 1.77 -17.65
CA ILE A 55 4.29 1.43 -16.59
C ILE A 55 4.73 1.97 -15.22
N LEU A 56 5.96 1.67 -14.79
CA LEU A 56 6.49 2.10 -13.49
C LEU A 56 6.53 3.64 -13.35
N PRO A 57 7.05 4.41 -14.33
CA PRO A 57 7.01 5.87 -14.27
C PRO A 57 5.59 6.43 -14.24
N ALA A 58 4.69 5.90 -15.07
CA ALA A 58 3.29 6.32 -15.08
C ALA A 58 2.59 6.06 -13.74
N LEU A 59 2.85 4.89 -13.13
CA LEU A 59 2.32 4.52 -11.83
C LEU A 59 2.87 5.43 -10.71
N GLY A 60 4.16 5.73 -10.73
CA GLY A 60 4.77 6.67 -9.78
C GLY A 60 4.17 8.08 -9.88
N LEU A 61 4.00 8.58 -11.11
CA LEU A 61 3.35 9.87 -11.36
C LEU A 61 1.88 9.86 -10.91
N MET A 62 1.14 8.79 -11.19
CA MET A 62 -0.24 8.63 -10.74
C MET A 62 -0.35 8.68 -9.22
N LEU A 63 0.49 7.93 -8.49
CA LEU A 63 0.50 7.90 -7.03
C LEU A 63 0.84 9.27 -6.43
N PHE A 64 1.76 10.00 -7.06
CA PHE A 64 2.09 11.36 -6.66
C PHE A 64 0.89 12.30 -6.83
N LEU A 65 0.30 12.33 -8.03
CA LEU A 65 -0.83 13.21 -8.33
C LEU A 65 -2.05 12.91 -7.45
N SER A 66 -2.39 11.64 -7.24
CA SER A 66 -3.53 11.25 -6.42
C SER A 66 -3.31 11.60 -4.95
N THR A 67 -2.09 11.44 -4.43
CA THR A 67 -1.77 11.80 -3.04
C THR A 67 -1.80 13.31 -2.82
N VAL A 68 -1.29 14.11 -3.77
CA VAL A 68 -1.41 15.58 -3.75
C VAL A 68 -2.88 16.00 -3.78
N TYR A 69 -3.70 15.35 -4.61
CA TYR A 69 -5.13 15.63 -4.68
C TYR A 69 -5.86 15.30 -3.36
N TYR A 70 -5.57 14.16 -2.73
CA TYR A 70 -6.13 13.83 -1.41
C TYR A 70 -5.65 14.77 -0.31
N ALA A 71 -4.39 15.19 -0.33
CA ALA A 71 -3.86 16.19 0.60
C ALA A 71 -4.60 17.53 0.45
N TRP A 72 -4.86 17.96 -0.79
CA TRP A 72 -5.65 19.17 -1.06
C TRP A 72 -7.11 19.04 -0.59
N LEU A 73 -7.74 17.87 -0.78
CA LEU A 73 -9.09 17.61 -0.28
C LEU A 73 -9.15 17.63 1.26
N ALA A 74 -8.16 17.03 1.92
CA ALA A 74 -8.02 17.06 3.38
C ALA A 74 -7.86 18.49 3.89
N TYR A 75 -7.00 19.29 3.25
CA TYR A 75 -6.81 20.71 3.55
C TYR A 75 -8.11 21.51 3.40
N ARG A 76 -8.83 21.34 2.27
CA ARG A 76 -10.10 22.03 2.05
C ARG A 76 -11.18 21.62 3.07
N LEU A 77 -11.16 20.37 3.53
CA LEU A 77 -12.06 19.88 4.56
C LEU A 77 -11.72 20.44 5.94
N ALA A 78 -10.44 20.52 6.29
CA ALA A 78 -9.95 21.12 7.53
C ALA A 78 -10.39 22.59 7.63
N GLN A 79 -10.20 23.37 6.56
CA GLN A 79 -10.65 24.75 6.49
C GLN A 79 -12.17 24.90 6.68
N LYS A 80 -12.97 24.07 5.99
CA LYS A 80 -14.44 24.13 6.06
C LYS A 80 -14.99 23.75 7.43
N THR A 81 -14.39 22.75 8.08
CA THR A 81 -14.88 22.22 9.36
C THR A 81 -14.21 22.87 10.57
N GLY A 82 -13.14 23.64 10.35
CA GLY A 82 -12.33 24.24 11.40
C GLY A 82 -11.62 23.23 12.30
N ARG A 83 -11.50 21.98 11.84
CA ARG A 83 -10.94 20.85 12.57
C ARG A 83 -9.44 20.72 12.30
N THR A 84 -8.69 20.39 13.34
CA THR A 84 -7.23 20.17 13.28
C THR A 84 -6.84 18.69 13.25
N ASP A 85 -7.82 17.77 13.26
CA ASP A 85 -7.66 16.31 13.28
C ASP A 85 -7.92 15.64 11.92
N VAL A 86 -7.88 16.42 10.83
CA VAL A 86 -8.11 15.90 9.48
C VAL A 86 -6.80 15.34 8.90
N CYS A 87 -6.77 14.02 8.68
CA CYS A 87 -5.64 13.33 8.05
C CYS A 87 -5.97 12.96 6.60
N ALA A 88 -5.04 13.23 5.69
CA ALA A 88 -5.15 12.79 4.30
C ALA A 88 -4.84 11.30 4.21
N LEU A 89 -5.75 10.52 3.60
CA LEU A 89 -5.46 9.13 3.30
C LEU A 89 -4.55 9.09 2.06
N PRO A 90 -3.32 8.56 2.16
CA PRO A 90 -2.45 8.43 1.01
C PRO A 90 -3.03 7.45 -0.01
N SER A 91 -2.80 7.72 -1.29
CA SER A 91 -3.27 6.83 -2.36
C SER A 91 -2.32 5.64 -2.52
N GLY A 92 -2.88 4.45 -2.72
CA GLY A 92 -2.11 3.24 -2.91
C GLY A 92 -2.74 2.32 -3.95
N THR A 93 -1.95 1.37 -4.44
CA THR A 93 -2.42 0.31 -5.32
C THR A 93 -3.24 -0.72 -4.54
N SER A 94 -4.41 -1.10 -5.06
CA SER A 94 -5.24 -2.14 -4.44
C SER A 94 -4.67 -3.53 -4.74
N VAL A 95 -4.14 -4.18 -3.70
CA VAL A 95 -3.56 -5.54 -3.76
C VAL A 95 -4.52 -6.58 -4.35
N PRO A 96 -5.77 -6.74 -3.88
CA PRO A 96 -6.65 -7.74 -4.46
C PRO A 96 -7.01 -7.42 -5.92
N HIS A 97 -7.14 -6.14 -6.23
CA HIS A 97 -7.49 -5.70 -7.57
C HIS A 97 -6.39 -6.01 -8.59
N MET A 98 -5.11 -5.77 -8.26
CA MET A 98 -4.01 -6.12 -9.16
C MET A 98 -3.93 -7.62 -9.46
N PHE A 99 -4.25 -8.48 -8.49
CA PHE A 99 -4.27 -9.93 -8.69
C PHE A 99 -5.44 -10.36 -9.58
N VAL A 100 -6.64 -9.84 -9.31
CA VAL A 100 -7.83 -10.13 -10.13
C VAL A 100 -7.60 -9.70 -11.58
N VAL A 101 -7.11 -8.48 -11.82
CA VAL A 101 -6.87 -8.00 -13.18
C VAL A 101 -5.78 -8.82 -13.87
N THR A 102 -4.68 -9.13 -13.19
CA THR A 102 -3.59 -9.91 -13.79
C THR A 102 -4.03 -11.33 -14.13
N PHE A 103 -4.64 -12.06 -13.18
CA PHE A 103 -4.94 -13.48 -13.35
C PHE A 103 -6.28 -13.76 -14.04
N VAL A 104 -7.30 -12.93 -13.83
CA VAL A 104 -8.66 -13.18 -14.36
C VAL A 104 -8.90 -12.46 -15.68
N VAL A 105 -8.24 -11.32 -15.92
CA VAL A 105 -8.46 -10.52 -17.14
C VAL A 105 -7.30 -10.68 -18.12
N MET A 106 -6.08 -10.38 -17.69
CA MET A 106 -4.93 -10.31 -18.60
C MET A 106 -4.38 -11.69 -18.98
N LEU A 107 -4.23 -12.59 -18.01
CA LEU A 107 -3.65 -13.91 -18.22
C LEU A 107 -4.44 -14.77 -19.24
N PRO A 108 -5.78 -14.86 -19.20
CA PRO A 108 -6.52 -15.65 -20.19
C PRO A 108 -6.36 -15.12 -21.61
N ILE A 109 -6.21 -13.81 -21.77
CA ILE A 109 -5.98 -13.16 -23.07
C ILE A 109 -4.58 -13.51 -23.55
N LEU A 110 -3.57 -13.39 -22.68
CA LEU A 110 -2.20 -13.81 -23.01
C LEU A 110 -2.14 -15.28 -23.43
N LEU A 111 -2.85 -16.18 -22.75
CA LEU A 111 -2.88 -17.60 -23.11
C LEU A 111 -3.57 -17.87 -24.47
N ARG A 112 -4.42 -16.94 -24.95
CA ARG A 112 -5.13 -17.07 -26.22
C ARG A 112 -4.40 -16.40 -27.38
N THR A 113 -3.84 -15.21 -27.16
CA THR A 113 -3.19 -14.41 -28.21
C THR A 113 -1.68 -14.59 -28.24
N ASN A 114 -1.09 -15.11 -27.16
CA ASN A 114 0.35 -15.25 -26.93
C ASN A 114 1.12 -13.91 -27.05
N ASP A 115 0.42 -12.79 -26.92
CA ASP A 115 0.96 -11.44 -27.02
C ASP A 115 0.74 -10.68 -25.69
N PRO A 116 1.82 -10.41 -24.93
CA PRO A 116 1.75 -9.66 -23.68
C PRO A 116 1.22 -8.24 -23.81
N VAL A 117 1.39 -7.60 -24.98
CA VAL A 117 0.95 -6.21 -25.21
C VAL A 117 -0.57 -6.16 -25.35
N GLN A 118 -1.16 -7.11 -26.08
CA GLN A 118 -2.62 -7.22 -26.17
C GLN A 118 -3.26 -7.52 -24.82
N ALA A 119 -2.63 -8.37 -24.00
CA ALA A 119 -3.08 -8.61 -22.64
C ALA A 119 -3.05 -7.33 -21.78
N TRP A 120 -2.04 -6.47 -22.00
CA TRP A 120 -1.94 -5.17 -21.34
C TRP A 120 -3.03 -4.19 -21.78
N GLU A 121 -3.28 -4.06 -23.08
CA GLU A 121 -4.33 -3.19 -23.62
C GLU A 121 -5.73 -3.61 -23.14
N ALA A 122 -5.98 -4.93 -23.06
CA ALA A 122 -7.21 -5.43 -22.48
C ALA A 122 -7.34 -5.10 -20.99
N GLY A 123 -6.24 -5.20 -20.23
CA GLY A 123 -6.19 -4.75 -18.83
C GLY A 123 -6.51 -3.26 -18.68
N LEU A 124 -5.95 -2.41 -19.54
CA LEU A 124 -6.25 -0.97 -19.56
C LEU A 124 -7.73 -0.70 -19.87
N THR A 125 -8.28 -1.41 -20.85
CA THR A 125 -9.69 -1.30 -21.23
C THR A 125 -10.60 -1.72 -20.06
N TRP A 126 -10.26 -2.81 -19.37
CA TRP A 126 -10.98 -3.26 -18.18
C TRP A 126 -10.99 -2.19 -17.07
N VAL A 127 -9.82 -1.61 -16.75
CA VAL A 127 -9.72 -0.57 -15.72
C VAL A 127 -10.50 0.70 -16.11
N PHE A 128 -10.49 1.05 -17.40
CA PHE A 128 -11.28 2.16 -17.92
C PHE A 128 -12.79 1.94 -17.72
N VAL A 129 -13.31 0.78 -18.15
CA VAL A 129 -14.73 0.43 -17.95
C VAL A 129 -15.08 0.37 -16.47
N GLN A 130 -14.24 -0.26 -15.66
CA GLN A 130 -14.42 -0.36 -14.22
C GLN A 130 -14.52 1.02 -13.55
N SER A 131 -13.81 2.03 -14.05
CA SER A 131 -13.85 3.38 -13.49
C SER A 131 -15.24 4.01 -13.59
N PHE A 132 -15.97 3.77 -14.70
CA PHE A 132 -17.37 4.19 -14.82
C PHE A 132 -18.28 3.42 -13.87
N VAL A 133 -18.04 2.10 -13.72
CA VAL A 133 -18.79 1.28 -12.76
C VAL A 133 -18.58 1.77 -11.34
N LEU A 134 -17.36 2.14 -10.96
CA LEU A 134 -17.08 2.71 -9.63
C LEU A 134 -17.72 4.08 -9.44
N MET A 135 -17.72 4.93 -10.48
CA MET A 135 -18.37 6.24 -10.42
C MET A 135 -19.88 6.11 -10.21
N ALA A 136 -20.54 5.24 -10.97
CA ALA A 136 -21.96 4.92 -10.77
C ALA A 136 -22.21 4.25 -9.41
N GLY A 137 -21.35 3.30 -9.04
CA GLY A 137 -21.37 2.59 -7.77
C GLY A 137 -21.23 3.51 -6.57
N GLY A 138 -20.51 4.64 -6.68
CA GLY A 138 -20.36 5.63 -5.62
C GLY A 138 -21.70 6.22 -5.15
N PHE A 139 -22.68 6.35 -6.04
CA PHE A 139 -24.03 6.84 -5.69
C PHE A 139 -24.89 5.74 -5.03
N ILE A 140 -24.67 4.49 -5.42
CA ILE A 140 -25.46 3.33 -4.94
C ILE A 140 -24.86 2.75 -3.64
N ALA A 141 -23.55 2.88 -3.43
CA ALA A 141 -22.82 2.34 -2.30
C ALA A 141 -23.39 2.72 -0.92
N PRO A 142 -23.87 3.96 -0.67
CA PRO A 142 -24.51 4.31 0.59
C PRO A 142 -25.79 3.52 0.87
N ILE A 143 -26.55 3.16 -0.17
CA ILE A 143 -27.79 2.38 -0.07
C ILE A 143 -27.44 0.93 0.27
N ILE A 144 -26.50 0.34 -0.47
CA ILE A 144 -26.02 -1.03 -0.21
C ILE A 144 -25.50 -1.14 1.22
N ARG A 145 -24.67 -0.18 1.67
CA ARG A 145 -24.14 -0.17 3.04
C ARG A 145 -25.23 -0.13 4.13
N LYS A 146 -26.41 0.44 3.85
CA LYS A 146 -27.54 0.45 4.79
C LYS A 146 -28.28 -0.89 4.83
N ILE A 147 -28.33 -1.62 3.72
CA ILE A 147 -29.06 -2.88 3.58
C ILE A 147 -28.19 -4.07 4.02
N THR A 148 -26.89 -4.04 3.73
CA THR A 148 -25.99 -5.16 3.99
C THR A 148 -25.53 -5.19 5.45
N PRO A 149 -25.61 -6.35 6.15
CA PRO A 149 -25.11 -6.47 7.52
C PRO A 149 -23.60 -6.25 7.57
N ARG A 150 -23.13 -5.52 8.59
CA ARG A 150 -21.70 -5.18 8.75
C ARG A 150 -20.80 -6.42 8.79
N ALA A 151 -21.29 -7.54 9.35
CA ALA A 151 -20.55 -8.80 9.39
C ALA A 151 -20.20 -9.34 7.99
N ALA A 152 -21.10 -9.22 7.01
CA ALA A 152 -20.84 -9.67 5.64
C ALA A 152 -19.78 -8.79 4.93
N LEU A 153 -19.84 -7.47 5.15
CA LEU A 153 -18.84 -6.54 4.62
C LEU A 153 -17.46 -6.76 5.26
N LEU A 154 -17.39 -6.98 6.57
CA LEU A 154 -16.14 -7.23 7.26
C LEU A 154 -15.53 -8.59 6.92
N GLY A 155 -16.34 -9.64 6.77
CA GLY A 155 -15.88 -10.99 6.44
C GLY A 155 -15.19 -11.07 5.08
N SER A 156 -15.81 -10.48 4.05
CA SER A 156 -15.22 -10.42 2.70
C SER A 156 -13.90 -9.64 2.68
N LEU A 157 -13.84 -8.48 3.36
CA LEU A 157 -12.61 -7.69 3.48
C LEU A 157 -11.51 -8.45 4.25
N ALA A 158 -11.85 -9.15 5.33
CA ALA A 158 -10.92 -9.93 6.13
C ALA A 158 -10.34 -11.10 5.32
N GLY A 159 -11.19 -11.86 4.62
CA GLY A 159 -10.75 -12.97 3.77
C GLY A 159 -9.77 -12.50 2.69
N ILE A 160 -10.13 -11.43 1.97
CA ILE A 160 -9.26 -10.84 0.95
C ILE A 160 -7.91 -10.38 1.54
N SER A 161 -7.94 -9.75 2.72
CA SER A 161 -6.73 -9.27 3.39
C SER A 161 -5.81 -10.42 3.80
N ILE A 162 -6.36 -11.49 4.39
CA ILE A 162 -5.58 -12.66 4.80
C ILE A 162 -4.97 -13.34 3.56
N THR A 163 -5.78 -13.63 2.55
CA THR A 163 -5.35 -14.39 1.38
C THR A 163 -4.34 -13.64 0.52
N PHE A 164 -4.56 -12.34 0.25
CA PHE A 164 -3.73 -11.62 -0.73
C PHE A 164 -2.70 -10.68 -0.11
N ILE A 165 -2.98 -10.11 1.08
CA ILE A 165 -2.08 -9.16 1.73
C ILE A 165 -1.16 -9.89 2.72
N SER A 166 -1.70 -10.80 3.54
CA SER A 166 -0.93 -11.44 4.61
C SER A 166 -0.18 -12.69 4.18
N MET A 167 -0.70 -13.51 3.26
CA MET A 167 -0.05 -14.79 2.91
C MET A 167 1.36 -14.61 2.35
N ARG A 168 1.59 -13.66 1.42
CA ARG A 168 2.92 -13.51 0.81
C ARG A 168 3.98 -13.04 1.81
N PRO A 169 3.79 -11.96 2.59
CA PRO A 169 4.71 -11.60 3.66
C PRO A 169 4.84 -12.70 4.73
N GLY A 170 3.75 -13.41 5.04
CA GLY A 170 3.77 -14.55 5.95
C GLY A 170 4.73 -15.65 5.48
N LEU A 171 4.67 -16.02 4.20
CA LEU A 171 5.60 -16.98 3.60
C LEU A 171 7.06 -16.49 3.68
N LEU A 172 7.33 -15.21 3.39
CA LEU A 172 8.67 -14.65 3.50
C LEU A 172 9.24 -14.71 4.93
N VAL A 173 8.38 -14.52 5.94
CA VAL A 173 8.76 -14.70 7.35
C VAL A 173 9.09 -16.16 7.64
N PHE A 174 8.39 -17.13 7.05
CA PHE A 174 8.72 -18.54 7.21
C PHE A 174 9.99 -18.95 6.46
N GLU A 175 10.30 -18.35 5.31
CA GLU A 175 11.53 -18.59 4.55
C GLU A 175 12.77 -18.03 5.25
N THR A 176 12.63 -16.88 5.94
CA THR A 176 13.72 -16.22 6.68
C THR A 176 13.35 -15.92 8.14
N PRO A 177 13.12 -16.96 8.97
CA PRO A 177 12.47 -16.82 10.28
C PRO A 177 13.25 -15.95 11.25
N LEU A 178 14.59 -15.97 11.20
CA LEU A 178 15.41 -15.15 12.09
C LEU A 178 15.18 -13.64 11.86
N ILE A 179 15.16 -13.21 10.60
CA ILE A 179 14.95 -11.80 10.25
C ILE A 179 13.46 -11.45 10.40
N GLY A 180 12.59 -12.31 9.86
CA GLY A 180 11.15 -12.09 9.86
C GLY A 180 10.55 -12.01 11.26
N LEU A 181 10.88 -12.93 12.17
CA LEU A 181 10.35 -12.93 13.54
C LEU A 181 10.88 -11.75 14.36
N VAL A 182 12.14 -11.34 14.19
CA VAL A 182 12.69 -10.18 14.89
C VAL A 182 12.00 -8.90 14.43
N CYS A 183 11.87 -8.68 13.12
CA CYS A 183 11.14 -7.53 12.57
C CYS A 183 9.67 -7.54 13.02
N PHE A 184 9.02 -8.71 13.00
CA PHE A 184 7.63 -8.86 13.43
C PHE A 184 7.44 -8.55 14.92
N ALA A 185 8.34 -9.04 15.78
CA ALA A 185 8.31 -8.76 17.22
C ALA A 185 8.47 -7.26 17.53
N ILE A 186 9.37 -6.57 16.83
CA ILE A 186 9.58 -5.11 16.95
C ILE A 186 8.28 -4.35 16.58
N ILE A 187 7.64 -4.72 15.47
CA ILE A 187 6.40 -4.07 15.04
C ILE A 187 5.26 -4.34 16.04
N LEU A 188 5.10 -5.58 16.51
CA LEU A 188 4.08 -5.92 17.51
C LEU A 188 4.31 -5.17 18.84
N ALA A 189 5.56 -5.06 19.30
CA ALA A 189 5.89 -4.33 20.51
C ALA A 189 5.54 -2.84 20.39
N ASN A 190 5.76 -2.23 19.22
CA ASN A 190 5.42 -0.83 18.97
C ASN A 190 3.91 -0.59 18.87
N TRP A 191 3.21 -1.38 18.04
CA TRP A 191 1.81 -1.14 17.71
C TRP A 191 0.83 -1.69 18.75
N PHE A 192 1.07 -2.90 19.27
CA PHE A 192 0.20 -3.53 20.27
C PHE A 192 0.74 -3.39 21.69
N GLY A 193 2.07 -3.39 21.86
CA GLY A 193 2.70 -3.28 23.19
C GLY A 193 2.81 -1.86 23.73
N GLY A 194 2.48 -0.82 22.94
CA GLY A 194 2.60 0.57 23.35
C GLY A 194 4.03 1.05 23.59
N VAL A 195 5.04 0.27 23.14
CA VAL A 195 6.46 0.60 23.31
C VAL A 195 6.82 1.74 22.37
N ARG A 196 6.98 2.93 22.93
CA ARG A 196 7.52 4.10 22.23
C ARG A 196 9.04 3.99 22.23
N TYR A 197 9.61 3.74 21.06
CA TYR A 197 11.06 3.71 20.91
C TYR A 197 11.66 5.11 21.08
N PHE A 198 12.97 5.18 21.34
CA PHE A 198 13.67 6.42 21.65
C PHE A 198 13.34 7.52 20.62
N GLN A 199 12.90 8.70 21.09
CA GLN A 199 12.46 9.85 20.27
C GLN A 199 11.19 9.67 19.41
N ASP A 200 10.28 8.76 19.77
CA ASP A 200 9.06 8.47 18.97
C ASP A 200 9.38 8.04 17.52
N VAL A 201 10.55 7.43 17.34
CA VAL A 201 10.98 6.93 16.03
C VAL A 201 10.01 5.83 15.59
N PRO A 202 9.61 5.82 14.30
CA PRO A 202 8.67 4.84 13.79
C PRO A 202 9.12 3.41 14.03
N GLY A 203 8.26 2.59 14.64
CA GLY A 203 8.54 1.17 14.87
C GLY A 203 8.88 0.41 13.57
N GLY A 204 8.28 0.83 12.45
CA GLY A 204 8.63 0.32 11.12
C GLY A 204 10.07 0.66 10.69
N LEU A 205 10.56 1.86 11.01
CA LEU A 205 11.95 2.26 10.68
C LEU A 205 12.95 1.42 11.47
N ILE A 206 12.66 1.16 12.74
CA ILE A 206 13.50 0.35 13.62
C ILE A 206 13.50 -1.11 13.17
N ALA A 207 12.33 -1.64 12.74
CA ALA A 207 12.24 -2.97 12.17
C ALA A 207 13.10 -3.10 10.89
N ILE A 208 13.06 -2.09 10.00
CA ILE A 208 13.89 -2.07 8.79
C ILE A 208 15.39 -2.02 9.16
N ALA A 209 15.77 -1.16 10.09
CA ALA A 209 17.17 -1.03 10.52
C ALA A 209 17.68 -2.34 11.15
N ALA A 210 16.92 -2.92 12.08
CA ALA A 210 17.25 -4.19 12.72
C ALA A 210 17.33 -5.33 11.71
N GLY A 211 16.35 -5.46 10.81
CA GLY A 211 16.35 -6.47 9.76
C GLY A 211 17.55 -6.33 8.81
N THR A 212 17.90 -5.09 8.45
CA THR A 212 19.06 -4.82 7.59
C THR A 212 20.37 -5.17 8.29
N ILE A 213 20.54 -4.78 9.55
CA ILE A 213 21.75 -5.11 10.33
C ILE A 213 21.91 -6.63 10.48
N ILE A 214 20.83 -7.36 10.74
CA ILE A 214 20.87 -8.83 10.88
C ILE A 214 21.18 -9.48 9.52
N ALA A 215 20.56 -9.02 8.43
CA ALA A 215 20.81 -9.56 7.09
C ALA A 215 22.27 -9.36 6.64
N TRP A 216 22.79 -8.14 6.79
CA TRP A 216 24.16 -7.81 6.40
C TRP A 216 25.20 -8.39 7.36
N GLY A 217 24.93 -8.38 8.67
CA GLY A 217 25.77 -9.04 9.66
C GLY A 217 25.89 -10.53 9.41
N SER A 218 24.77 -11.22 9.15
CA SER A 218 24.79 -12.64 8.79
C SER A 218 25.59 -12.93 7.52
N ASN A 219 25.56 -12.03 6.53
CA ASN A 219 26.35 -12.16 5.32
C ASN A 219 27.85 -12.02 5.59
N ILE A 220 28.25 -11.00 6.38
CA ILE A 220 29.65 -10.77 6.77
C ILE A 220 30.23 -11.95 7.57
N PHE A 221 29.42 -12.56 8.44
CA PHE A 221 29.84 -13.72 9.25
C PHE A 221 29.64 -15.07 8.52
N GLY A 222 29.24 -15.07 7.24
CA GLY A 222 29.09 -16.29 6.42
C GLY A 222 27.96 -17.22 6.85
N LEU A 223 27.00 -16.73 7.64
CA LEU A 223 25.92 -17.52 8.24
C LEU A 223 24.66 -17.63 7.34
N GLY A 224 24.58 -16.88 6.24
CA GLY A 224 23.61 -17.10 5.16
C GLY A 224 22.13 -16.90 5.49
N TYR A 225 21.76 -16.31 6.64
CA TYR A 225 20.38 -16.22 7.12
C TYR A 225 19.45 -15.31 6.30
N GLY A 226 19.99 -14.55 5.35
CA GLY A 226 19.23 -13.60 4.52
C GLY A 226 18.75 -14.11 3.17
N GLY A 227 19.01 -15.38 2.81
CA GLY A 227 18.70 -15.90 1.47
C GLY A 227 19.45 -15.21 0.32
N LEU A 228 20.40 -14.32 0.65
CA LEU A 228 21.37 -13.74 -0.27
C LEU A 228 22.42 -14.81 -0.55
N SER A 229 22.09 -15.77 -1.43
CA SER A 229 23.10 -16.61 -2.05
C SER A 229 23.98 -15.71 -2.92
N VAL A 230 25.28 -15.69 -2.62
CA VAL A 230 26.30 -15.30 -3.60
C VAL A 230 26.24 -16.26 -4.78
#